data_AF-A0A847MN64-F1
#
_entry.id   AF-A0A847MN64-F1
#
_cell.length_a   1.000
_cell.length_b   1.000
_cell.length_c   1.000
_cell.angle_alpha   90.00
_cell.angle_beta   90.00
_cell.angle_gamma   90.00
#
_symmetry.space_group_name_H-M   'P 1'
#
loop_
_entity.id
_entity.type
_entity.pdbx_description
1 polymer ?
#
loop_
_entity_poly.entity_id
_entity_poly.type
_entity_poly.pdbx_seq_one_letter_code
_entity_poly.pdbx_strand_id
1 'polypeptide(L)'
;MLQYILQLLIWVADKVWPVPIVIIGCYIAWHVVRVVTYRLVPSIRQRRSGRAIPLLIDVLNPFWWIIPLIISFILTLVTLSAAENAVVWSVNKLGHQTQAEVISREVADVEVNYKKTYKLTLNYETEDGRMIEASYLSSSYPYYPIRDTYRLPFAGEMVDIKYLPYRPSVFIILQD
;
A
#
# COMPACT_ATOMS: atom_id res chain seq x y z
N MET A 1 -4.58 19.63 -11.98
CA MET A 1 -3.62 18.60 -12.48
C MET A 1 -2.86 17.91 -11.36
N LEU A 2 -2.14 18.63 -10.48
CA LEU A 2 -1.34 18.01 -9.42
C LEU A 2 -2.16 17.11 -8.47
N GLN A 3 -3.36 17.55 -8.08
CA GLN A 3 -4.28 16.74 -7.26
C GLN A 3 -4.71 15.45 -7.96
N TYR A 4 -5.00 15.49 -9.27
CA TYR A 4 -5.35 14.30 -10.06
C TYR A 4 -4.19 13.30 -10.15
N ILE A 5 -2.95 13.79 -10.30
CA ILE A 5 -1.75 12.93 -10.30
C ILE A 5 -1.56 12.29 -8.93
N LEU A 6 -1.73 13.08 -7.86
CA LEU A 6 -1.62 12.58 -6.49
C LEU A 6 -2.71 11.55 -6.17
N GLN A 7 -3.93 11.78 -6.65
CA GLN A 7 -5.07 10.87 -6.52
C GLN A 7 -4.83 9.56 -7.27
N LEU A 8 -4.31 9.62 -8.50
CA LEU A 8 -3.93 8.43 -9.27
C LEU A 8 -2.84 7.65 -8.55
N LEU A 9 -1.84 8.34 -7.99
CA LEU A 9 -0.76 7.70 -7.22
C LEU A 9 -1.28 7.01 -5.96
N ILE A 10 -2.18 7.65 -5.20
CA ILE A 10 -2.81 7.07 -4.01
C ILE A 10 -3.67 5.85 -4.41
N TRP A 11 -4.41 5.94 -5.52
CA TRP A 11 -5.23 4.84 -6.02
C TRP A 11 -4.39 3.66 -6.50
N VAL A 12 -3.31 3.91 -7.26
CA VAL A 12 -2.35 2.88 -7.68
C VAL A 12 -1.72 2.23 -6.45
N ALA A 13 -1.28 3.01 -5.46
CA ALA A 13 -0.71 2.47 -4.22
C ALA A 13 -1.71 1.59 -3.44
N ASP A 14 -2.99 1.96 -3.40
CA ASP A 14 -4.04 1.22 -2.68
C ASP A 14 -4.55 -0.02 -3.44
N LYS A 15 -4.61 0.01 -4.78
CA LYS A 15 -5.30 -1.01 -5.60
C LYS A 15 -4.40 -1.79 -6.54
N VAL A 16 -3.43 -1.15 -7.17
CA VAL A 16 -2.56 -1.75 -8.18
C VAL A 16 -1.18 -1.79 -7.60
N TRP A 17 -0.86 -2.82 -6.82
CA TRP A 17 0.42 -2.97 -6.14
C TRP A 17 1.54 -2.77 -7.17
N PRO A 18 2.12 -1.56 -7.26
CA PRO A 18 2.90 -1.20 -8.44
C PRO A 18 4.29 -1.84 -8.33
N VAL A 19 4.66 -2.24 -7.11
CA VAL A 19 5.96 -2.77 -6.76
C VAL A 19 6.26 -4.07 -7.52
N PRO A 20 5.42 -5.13 -7.49
CA PRO A 20 5.64 -6.30 -8.34
C PRO A 20 5.74 -5.98 -9.83
N ILE A 21 4.85 -5.13 -10.35
CA ILE A 21 4.79 -4.82 -11.79
C ILE A 21 6.02 -4.03 -12.23
N VAL A 22 6.43 -3.01 -11.48
CA VAL A 22 7.61 -2.18 -11.74
C VAL A 22 8.88 -3.01 -11.62
N ILE A 23 8.98 -3.90 -10.63
CA ILE A 23 10.17 -4.74 -10.45
C ILE A 23 10.28 -5.77 -11.57
N ILE A 24 9.18 -6.42 -11.96
CA ILE A 24 9.14 -7.32 -13.11
C ILE A 24 9.50 -6.57 -14.39
N GLY A 25 8.94 -5.36 -14.60
CA GLY A 25 9.23 -4.51 -15.76
C GLY A 25 10.70 -4.11 -15.84
N CYS A 26 11.28 -3.61 -14.75
CA CYS A 26 12.70 -3.27 -14.65
C CYS A 26 13.60 -4.49 -14.87
N TYR A 27 13.20 -5.67 -14.36
CA TYR A 27 13.94 -6.91 -14.56
C TYR A 27 13.88 -7.39 -16.02
N ILE A 28 12.71 -7.35 -16.67
CA ILE A 28 12.58 -7.67 -18.11
C ILE A 28 13.43 -6.70 -18.92
N ALA A 29 13.38 -5.40 -18.63
CA ALA A 29 14.20 -4.40 -19.32
C ALA A 29 15.69 -4.68 -19.15
N TRP A 30 16.16 -4.97 -17.93
CA TRP A 30 17.53 -5.38 -17.66
C TRP A 30 17.90 -6.66 -18.43
N HIS A 31 16.99 -7.62 -18.49
CA HIS A 31 17.21 -8.88 -19.18
C HIS A 31 17.33 -8.68 -20.70
N VAL A 32 16.51 -7.80 -21.28
CA VAL A 32 16.60 -7.41 -22.69
C VAL A 32 17.91 -6.69 -22.97
N VAL A 33 18.28 -5.69 -22.15
CA VAL A 33 19.56 -4.98 -22.26
C VAL A 33 20.71 -5.97 -22.25
N ARG A 34 20.77 -6.86 -21.26
CA ARG A 34 21.78 -7.92 -21.14
C ARG A 34 21.88 -8.78 -22.40
N VAL A 35 20.75 -9.30 -22.91
CA VAL A 35 20.74 -10.14 -24.13
C VAL A 35 21.26 -9.36 -25.34
N VAL A 36 20.90 -8.08 -25.44
CA VAL A 36 21.35 -7.19 -26.51
C VAL A 36 22.85 -6.89 -26.39
N THR A 37 23.37 -6.57 -25.21
CA THR A 37 24.82 -6.33 -24.99
C THR A 37 25.65 -7.56 -25.35
N TYR A 38 25.17 -8.76 -25.01
CA TYR A 38 25.85 -10.01 -25.39
C TYR A 38 25.81 -10.31 -26.89
N ARG A 39 24.75 -9.90 -27.60
CA ARG A 39 24.67 -10.04 -29.06
C ARG A 39 25.55 -9.02 -29.79
N LEU A 40 25.71 -7.82 -29.23
CA LEU A 40 26.41 -6.70 -29.89
C LEU A 40 27.91 -6.64 -29.59
N VAL A 41 28.42 -7.31 -28.55
CA VAL A 41 29.85 -7.28 -28.17
C VAL A 41 30.52 -8.63 -28.49
N PRO A 42 31.08 -8.82 -29.70
CA PRO A 42 31.70 -10.09 -30.12
C PRO A 42 33.01 -10.44 -29.38
N SER A 43 33.67 -9.47 -28.75
CA SER A 43 34.92 -9.66 -28.01
C SER A 43 34.78 -10.53 -26.75
N ILE A 44 33.57 -10.65 -26.18
CA ILE A 44 33.29 -11.58 -25.06
C ILE A 44 33.09 -13.02 -25.58
N ARG A 45 32.64 -13.17 -26.84
CA ARG A 45 32.35 -14.47 -27.47
C ARG A 45 33.63 -15.26 -27.80
N GLN A 46 34.74 -14.57 -28.03
CA GLN A 46 35.96 -15.16 -28.59
C GLN A 46 36.94 -15.71 -27.54
N ARG A 47 36.78 -15.38 -26.25
CA ARG A 47 37.68 -15.82 -25.17
C ARG A 47 37.32 -17.18 -24.53
N ARG A 48 36.21 -17.81 -24.93
CA ARG A 48 35.75 -19.14 -24.45
C ARG A 48 35.34 -20.02 -25.63
N SER A 49 36.25 -20.25 -26.58
CA SER A 49 36.05 -21.22 -27.66
C SER A 49 36.11 -22.66 -27.10
N GLY A 50 34.96 -23.20 -26.71
CA GLY A 50 34.87 -24.62 -26.37
C GLY A 50 33.48 -25.14 -26.05
N ARG A 51 32.59 -24.33 -25.48
CA ARG A 51 31.19 -24.72 -25.31
C ARG A 51 30.32 -23.48 -25.43
N ALA A 52 29.49 -23.41 -26.47
CA ALA A 52 28.45 -22.38 -26.63
C ALA A 52 27.21 -22.64 -25.74
N ILE A 53 27.14 -23.85 -25.15
CA ILE A 53 26.03 -24.38 -24.36
C ILE A 53 25.95 -23.85 -22.89
N PRO A 54 27.02 -23.51 -22.16
CA PRO A 54 26.93 -23.07 -20.76
C PRO A 54 26.38 -21.65 -20.60
N LEU A 55 26.32 -20.85 -21.68
CA LEU A 55 25.89 -19.44 -21.64
C LEU A 55 24.36 -19.23 -21.67
N LEU A 56 23.62 -20.11 -22.34
CA LEU A 56 22.14 -20.13 -22.27
C LEU A 56 21.67 -20.69 -20.92
N ILE A 57 22.44 -21.61 -20.34
CA ILE A 57 22.19 -22.17 -19.01
C ILE A 57 22.33 -21.09 -17.93
N ASP A 58 23.32 -20.18 -18.03
CA ASP A 58 23.46 -19.02 -17.12
C ASP A 58 22.37 -17.95 -17.30
N VAL A 59 21.70 -17.91 -18.46
CA VAL A 59 20.53 -17.05 -18.70
C VAL A 59 19.26 -17.68 -18.12
N LEU A 60 19.13 -19.00 -18.22
CA LEU A 60 17.99 -19.77 -17.70
C LEU A 60 18.19 -20.25 -16.26
N ASN A 61 19.31 -19.91 -15.63
CA ASN A 61 19.63 -20.41 -14.29
C ASN A 61 18.61 -19.83 -13.28
N PRO A 62 17.87 -20.70 -12.56
CA PRO A 62 16.78 -20.31 -11.68
C PRO A 62 17.22 -19.36 -10.56
N PHE A 63 18.50 -19.39 -10.14
CA PHE A 63 19.03 -18.48 -9.12
C PHE A 63 18.94 -17.00 -9.53
N TRP A 64 18.96 -16.70 -10.84
CA TRP A 64 18.78 -15.33 -11.33
C TRP A 64 17.33 -14.85 -11.29
N TRP A 65 16.38 -15.78 -11.27
CA TRP A 65 14.94 -15.49 -11.10
C TRP A 65 14.57 -15.37 -9.63
N ILE A 66 15.26 -16.10 -8.76
CA ILE A 66 14.99 -16.13 -7.32
C ILE A 66 15.34 -14.79 -6.67
N ILE A 67 16.49 -14.18 -6.99
CA ILE A 67 16.95 -12.94 -6.33
C ILE A 67 15.99 -11.75 -6.57
N PRO A 68 15.58 -11.41 -7.82
CA PRO A 68 14.62 -10.34 -8.07
C PRO A 68 13.25 -10.61 -7.46
N LEU A 69 12.83 -11.87 -7.43
CA LEU A 69 11.54 -12.27 -6.86
C LEU A 69 11.55 -12.10 -5.33
N ILE A 70 12.64 -12.46 -4.66
CA ILE A 70 12.85 -12.19 -3.23
C ILE A 70 12.90 -10.68 -2.95
N ILE A 71 13.63 -9.91 -3.76
CA ILE A 71 13.69 -8.44 -3.61
C ILE A 71 12.30 -7.83 -3.80
N SER A 72 11.54 -8.31 -4.79
CA SER A 72 10.16 -7.88 -5.02
C SER A 72 9.25 -8.22 -3.85
N PHE A 73 9.41 -9.42 -3.29
CA PHE A 73 8.64 -9.85 -2.13
C PHE A 73 8.95 -8.98 -0.91
N ILE A 74 10.21 -8.73 -0.61
CA ILE A 74 10.63 -7.87 0.51
C ILE A 74 10.11 -6.45 0.32
N LEU A 75 10.30 -5.85 -0.86
CA LEU A 75 9.83 -4.50 -1.13
C LEU A 75 8.30 -4.40 -1.01
N THR A 76 7.60 -5.44 -1.46
CA THR A 76 6.15 -5.53 -1.33
C THR A 76 5.72 -5.55 0.14
N LEU A 77 6.38 -6.36 0.98
CA LEU A 77 6.12 -6.41 2.44
C LEU A 77 6.42 -5.06 3.12
N VAL A 78 7.50 -4.40 2.74
CA VAL A 78 7.84 -3.06 3.27
C VAL A 78 6.80 -2.03 2.86
N THR A 79 6.36 -2.04 1.59
CA THR A 79 5.32 -1.11 1.13
C THR A 79 3.97 -1.37 1.78
N LEU A 80 3.61 -2.62 2.06
CA LEU A 80 2.41 -2.97 2.83
C LEU A 80 2.44 -2.32 4.21
N SER A 81 3.57 -2.47 4.92
CA SER A 81 3.73 -1.88 6.25
C SER A 81 3.76 -0.35 6.22
N ALA A 82 4.34 0.25 5.19
CA ALA A 82 4.41 1.71 5.05
C ALA A 82 3.11 2.33 4.53
N ALA A 83 2.26 1.57 3.83
CA ALA A 83 1.05 2.07 3.20
C ALA A 83 0.05 2.61 4.22
N GLU A 84 -0.16 1.92 5.34
CA GLU A 84 -1.09 2.39 6.38
C GLU A 84 -0.66 3.76 6.94
N ASN A 85 0.62 3.90 7.27
CA ASN A 85 1.19 5.16 7.75
C ASN A 85 1.11 6.27 6.69
N ALA A 86 1.38 5.94 5.43
CA ALA A 86 1.31 6.89 4.32
C ALA A 86 -0.12 7.36 4.07
N VAL A 87 -1.12 6.47 4.18
CA VAL A 87 -2.54 6.81 4.07
C VAL A 87 -2.93 7.75 5.22
N VAL A 88 -2.63 7.41 6.48
CA VAL A 88 -2.93 8.26 7.64
C VAL A 88 -2.32 9.66 7.49
N TRP A 89 -1.04 9.73 7.11
CA TRP A 89 -0.37 11.00 6.88
C TRP A 89 -1.00 11.81 5.74
N SER A 90 -1.35 11.14 4.64
CA SER A 90 -1.97 11.79 3.48
C SER A 90 -3.36 12.32 3.80
N VAL A 91 -4.19 11.56 4.52
CA VAL A 91 -5.51 11.99 4.98
C VAL A 91 -5.38 13.16 5.95
N ASN A 92 -4.41 13.16 6.86
CA ASN A 92 -4.24 14.30 7.76
C ASN A 92 -3.88 15.60 7.01
N LYS A 93 -3.04 15.49 5.98
CA LYS A 93 -2.55 16.65 5.23
C LYS A 93 -3.55 17.18 4.20
N LEU A 94 -4.34 16.30 3.58
CA LEU A 94 -5.20 16.61 2.42
C LEU A 94 -6.69 16.39 2.69
N GLY A 95 -7.03 15.79 3.82
CA GLY A 95 -8.41 15.51 4.19
C GLY A 95 -9.14 16.74 4.72
N HIS A 96 -10.45 16.71 4.58
CA HIS A 96 -11.37 17.71 5.09
C HIS A 96 -11.85 17.30 6.47
N GLN A 97 -11.86 18.26 7.38
CA GLN A 97 -12.26 18.02 8.78
C GLN A 97 -13.78 18.10 8.92
N THR A 98 -14.36 17.14 9.62
CA THR A 98 -15.79 17.11 9.97
C THR A 98 -15.98 16.34 11.28
N GLN A 99 -17.21 16.35 11.81
CA GLN A 99 -17.59 15.54 12.97
C GLN A 99 -18.35 14.31 12.53
N ALA A 100 -18.03 13.18 13.17
CA ALA A 100 -18.69 11.91 12.95
C ALA A 100 -19.32 11.39 14.24
N GLU A 101 -20.51 10.81 14.11
CA GLU A 101 -21.19 10.10 15.19
C GLU A 101 -20.86 8.60 15.10
N VAL A 102 -20.47 7.99 16.22
CA VAL A 102 -20.32 6.53 16.29
C VAL A 102 -21.71 5.89 16.42
N ILE A 103 -22.20 5.27 15.36
CA ILE A 103 -23.53 4.64 15.35
C ILE A 103 -23.51 3.28 16.04
N SER A 104 -22.45 2.50 15.79
CA SER A 104 -22.35 1.14 16.32
C SER A 104 -20.92 0.76 16.70
N ARG A 105 -20.83 -0.13 17.69
CA ARG A 105 -19.60 -0.78 18.13
C ARG A 105 -19.90 -2.24 18.40
N GLU A 106 -19.35 -3.10 17.56
CA GLU A 106 -19.60 -4.54 17.59
C GLU A 106 -18.27 -5.29 17.77
N VAL A 107 -18.33 -6.48 18.36
CA VAL A 107 -17.17 -7.39 18.38
C VAL A 107 -17.05 -8.00 16.99
N ALA A 108 -15.90 -7.82 16.35
CA ALA A 108 -15.62 -8.44 15.06
C ALA A 108 -15.21 -9.90 15.27
N ASP A 109 -15.55 -10.77 14.30
CA ASP A 109 -15.14 -12.18 14.27
C ASP A 109 -13.63 -12.40 14.05
N VAL A 110 -12.83 -11.33 14.04
CA VAL A 110 -11.39 -11.37 13.83
C VAL A 110 -10.68 -11.06 15.14
N GLU A 111 -9.80 -11.96 15.56
CA GLU A 111 -8.88 -11.74 16.68
C GLU A 111 -7.49 -11.39 16.17
N VAL A 112 -6.88 -10.36 16.76
CA VAL A 112 -5.50 -9.98 16.47
C VAL A 112 -4.71 -10.09 17.76
N ASN A 113 -3.62 -10.87 17.76
CA ASN A 113 -2.80 -11.13 18.95
C ASN A 113 -3.61 -11.63 20.15
N TYR A 114 -4.56 -12.56 19.93
CA TYR A 114 -5.47 -13.11 20.95
C TYR A 114 -6.33 -12.06 21.67
N LYS A 115 -6.49 -10.88 21.06
CA LYS A 115 -7.38 -9.83 21.53
C LYS A 115 -8.56 -9.70 20.58
N LYS A 116 -9.75 -9.53 21.15
CA LYS A 116 -10.96 -9.22 20.40
C LYS A 116 -10.79 -7.89 19.67
N THR A 117 -11.12 -7.89 18.39
CA THR A 117 -11.19 -6.67 17.58
C THR A 117 -12.61 -6.13 17.62
N TYR A 118 -12.77 -4.81 17.58
CA TYR A 118 -14.07 -4.17 17.47
C TYR A 118 -14.25 -3.62 16.07
N LYS A 119 -15.44 -3.75 15.51
CA LYS A 119 -15.87 -3.01 14.32
C LYS A 119 -16.66 -1.80 14.80
N LEU A 120 -16.23 -0.61 14.42
CA LEU A 120 -16.92 0.64 14.72
C LEU A 120 -17.46 1.22 13.43
N THR A 121 -18.70 1.68 13.47
CA THR A 121 -19.38 2.31 12.33
C THR A 121 -19.68 3.76 12.67
N LEU A 122 -19.26 4.66 11.79
CA LEU A 122 -19.36 6.10 11.91
C LEU A 122 -20.33 6.64 10.86
N ASN A 123 -21.14 7.62 11.23
CA ASN A 123 -21.91 8.44 10.33
C ASN A 123 -21.33 9.85 10.29
N TYR A 124 -21.21 10.45 9.12
CA TYR A 124 -20.89 11.87 9.03
C TYR A 124 -21.37 12.48 7.72
N GLU A 125 -21.48 13.80 7.72
CA GLU A 125 -21.84 14.58 6.54
C GLU A 125 -20.58 15.07 5.82
N THR A 126 -20.56 14.87 4.51
CA THR A 126 -19.53 15.41 3.61
C THR A 126 -19.79 16.88 3.29
N GLU A 127 -18.80 17.60 2.75
CA GLU A 127 -18.96 19.01 2.38
C GLU A 127 -20.08 19.24 1.33
N ASP A 128 -20.38 18.21 0.53
CA ASP A 128 -21.46 18.24 -0.47
C ASP A 128 -22.84 17.94 0.14
N GLY A 129 -22.95 17.82 1.47
CA GLY A 129 -24.20 17.52 2.19
C GLY A 129 -24.64 16.05 2.11
N ARG A 130 -23.76 15.14 1.69
CA ARG A 130 -24.08 13.70 1.63
C ARG A 130 -23.70 13.02 2.94
N MET A 131 -24.64 12.25 3.48
CA MET A 131 -24.40 11.36 4.61
C MET A 131 -23.62 10.13 4.16
N ILE A 132 -22.53 9.83 4.87
CA ILE A 132 -21.67 8.68 4.62
C ILE A 132 -21.60 7.84 5.89
N GLU A 133 -21.91 6.56 5.71
CA GLU A 133 -21.65 5.53 6.72
C GLU A 133 -20.33 4.82 6.38
N ALA A 134 -19.38 4.86 7.30
CA ALA A 134 -18.08 4.23 7.13
C ALA A 134 -17.70 3.42 8.37
N SER A 135 -17.23 2.19 8.16
CA SER A 135 -16.82 1.31 9.24
C SER A 135 -15.32 1.04 9.23
N TYR A 136 -14.72 0.94 10.40
CA TYR A 136 -13.33 0.53 10.57
C TYR A 136 -13.19 -0.54 11.65
N LEU A 137 -12.10 -1.32 11.57
CA LEU A 137 -11.72 -2.27 12.61
C LEU A 137 -10.78 -1.59 13.58
N SER A 138 -10.91 -1.88 14.87
CA SER A 138 -9.99 -1.39 15.90
C SER A 138 -8.57 -1.94 15.74
N SER A 139 -8.35 -2.95 14.90
CA SER A 139 -7.03 -3.41 14.52
C SER A 139 -6.37 -2.54 13.45
N SER A 140 -7.16 -1.76 12.71
CA SER A 140 -6.66 -0.72 11.81
C SER A 140 -6.19 0.48 12.63
N TYR A 141 -5.22 1.24 12.12
CA TYR A 141 -4.67 2.44 12.78
C TYR A 141 -5.22 3.73 12.15
N PRO A 142 -6.53 4.05 12.20
CA PRO A 142 -7.05 5.29 11.63
C PRO A 142 -6.80 6.51 12.53
N TYR A 143 -6.01 6.41 13.60
CA TYR A 143 -5.86 7.50 14.56
C TYR A 143 -4.67 8.39 14.21
N TYR A 144 -4.87 9.70 14.36
CA TYR A 144 -3.80 10.69 14.21
C TYR A 144 -3.76 11.67 15.40
N PRO A 145 -2.58 11.96 15.97
CA PRO A 145 -1.28 11.35 15.68
C PRO A 145 -1.25 9.86 16.07
N ILE A 146 -0.35 9.08 15.44
CA ILE A 146 -0.21 7.65 15.73
C ILE A 146 0.39 7.51 17.14
N ARG A 147 -0.34 6.84 18.05
CA ARG A 147 0.04 6.58 19.44
C ARG A 147 -0.17 5.09 19.78
N ASP A 148 0.62 4.56 20.70
CA ASP A 148 0.54 3.15 21.15
C ASP A 148 -0.76 2.84 21.92
N THR A 149 -1.34 3.87 22.54
CA THR A 149 -2.57 3.77 23.32
C THR A 149 -3.59 4.78 22.82
N TYR A 150 -4.81 4.30 22.63
CA TYR A 150 -5.94 5.13 22.26
C TYR A 150 -7.21 4.63 22.95
N ARG A 151 -8.12 5.56 23.24
CA ARG A 151 -9.46 5.23 23.71
C ARG A 151 -10.34 4.97 22.49
N LEU A 152 -10.91 3.78 22.43
CA LEU A 152 -11.96 3.46 21.46
C LEU A 152 -13.25 4.19 21.86
N PRO A 153 -13.87 4.96 20.95
CA PRO A 153 -15.10 5.66 21.26
C PRO A 153 -16.27 4.69 21.45
N PHE A 154 -17.29 5.14 22.15
CA PHE A 154 -18.53 4.40 22.38
C PHE A 154 -19.62 4.83 21.38
N ALA A 155 -20.63 3.97 21.18
CA ALA A 155 -21.78 4.34 20.37
C ALA A 155 -22.50 5.56 20.97
N GLY A 156 -22.87 6.52 20.13
CA GLY A 156 -23.42 7.83 20.48
C GLY A 156 -22.37 8.91 20.77
N GLU A 157 -21.06 8.59 20.80
CA GLU A 157 -20.02 9.61 20.93
C GLU A 157 -19.76 10.31 19.59
N MET A 158 -19.54 11.63 19.66
CA MET A 158 -19.08 12.43 18.53
C MET A 158 -17.55 12.47 18.51
N VAL A 159 -16.95 12.27 17.35
CA VAL A 159 -15.50 12.30 17.16
C VAL A 159 -15.12 13.21 15.99
N ASP A 160 -14.03 13.96 16.16
CA ASP A 160 -13.47 14.75 15.07
C ASP A 160 -12.72 13.81 14.11
N ILE A 161 -13.04 13.93 12.81
CA ILE A 161 -12.40 13.14 11.77
C ILE A 161 -11.87 14.03 10.66
N LYS A 162 -10.91 13.49 9.91
CA LYS A 162 -10.60 13.98 8.56
C LYS A 162 -10.86 12.89 7.54
N TYR A 163 -11.54 13.21 6.45
CA TYR A 163 -11.82 12.27 5.37
C TYR A 163 -11.31 12.81 4.03
N LEU A 164 -11.11 11.92 3.06
CA LEU A 164 -10.77 12.32 1.69
C LEU A 164 -12.05 12.51 0.87
N PRO A 165 -12.32 13.69 0.27
CA PRO A 165 -13.59 13.95 -0.43
C PRO A 165 -13.89 12.97 -1.57
N TYR A 166 -12.84 12.56 -2.29
CA TYR A 166 -12.93 11.63 -3.41
C TYR A 166 -13.04 10.16 -2.97
N ARG A 167 -12.83 9.87 -1.69
CA ARG A 167 -13.00 8.54 -1.10
C ARG A 167 -13.45 8.67 0.35
N PRO A 168 -14.72 9.03 0.59
CA PRO A 168 -15.21 9.33 1.94
C PRO A 168 -15.02 8.16 2.91
N SER A 169 -15.14 6.92 2.45
CA SER A 169 -14.89 5.74 3.30
C SER A 169 -13.47 5.67 3.90
N VAL A 170 -12.51 6.47 3.41
CA VAL A 170 -11.16 6.61 3.98
C VAL A 170 -11.10 7.87 4.81
N PHE A 171 -10.92 7.68 6.11
CA PHE A 171 -10.86 8.74 7.10
C PHE A 171 -9.84 8.40 8.18
N ILE A 172 -9.49 9.42 8.97
CA ILE A 172 -8.76 9.30 10.22
C ILE A 172 -9.55 9.96 11.34
N ILE A 173 -9.39 9.46 12.56
CA ILE A 173 -9.92 10.06 13.78
C ILE A 173 -8.83 10.91 14.39
N LEU A 174 -9.16 12.18 14.66
CA LEU A 174 -8.26 13.12 15.31
C LEU A 174 -8.30 12.88 16.82
N GLN A 175 -7.14 12.90 17.44
CA GLN A 175 -6.98 12.82 18.88
C GLN A 175 -6.35 14.11 19.39
N ASP A 176 -6.80 14.54 20.57
CA ASP A 176 -6.20 15.64 21.33
C ASP A 176 -4.79 15.30 21.86
#